data_AF-A0A1G3FCH4-F1
#
_entry.id   AF-A0A1G3FCH4-F1
#
_cell.length_a   1.000
_cell.length_b   1.000
_cell.length_c   1.000
_cell.angle_alpha   90.00
_cell.angle_beta   90.00
_cell.angle_gamma   90.00
#
_symmetry.space_group_name_H-M   'P 1'
#
loop_
_entity.id
_entity.type
_entity.pdbx_description
1 polymer ?
#
loop_
_entity_poly.entity_id
_entity_poly.type
_entity_poly.pdbx_seq_one_letter_code
_entity_poly.pdbx_strand_id
1 'polypeptide(L)'
;MTAGPTLILAISALTIVAAPLALGMAGAVSARRAHGDHAAIAGSWRLMAASTLLYVLAFNLTFFIQELFLVLPKALTPGLRPTLYHNNHSWEGTNPLAGLFQGTGALATLAVGLSCLWLLRRPRERSDGTRLFLHWMAYCGCFMALPQVVIGSLSPGSDVGMAMSYLHFGETARIGAGLLALGLMPVIALQFRRPALALAHGRGHIEGPGARTHFAF
;
A
#
# COMPACT_ATOMS: atom_id res chain seq x y z
N MET A 1 10.17 26.94 -7.90
CA MET A 1 9.29 25.78 -7.61
C MET A 1 7.94 26.33 -7.17
N THR A 2 6.82 25.86 -7.72
CA THR A 2 5.49 26.31 -7.29
C THR A 2 5.22 25.82 -5.86
N ALA A 3 4.36 26.50 -5.10
CA ALA A 3 4.10 26.17 -3.69
C ALA A 3 3.53 24.75 -3.50
N GLY A 4 2.84 24.20 -4.50
CA GLY A 4 2.20 22.88 -4.47
C GLY A 4 3.17 21.70 -4.33
N PRO A 5 4.13 21.51 -5.26
CA PRO A 5 5.15 20.46 -5.16
C PRO A 5 5.93 20.51 -3.84
N THR A 6 6.31 21.70 -3.38
CA THR A 6 6.99 21.87 -2.09
C THR A 6 6.12 21.41 -0.92
N LEU A 7 4.84 21.73 -0.94
CA LEU A 7 3.87 21.28 0.08
C LEU A 7 3.74 19.75 0.11
N ILE A 8 3.62 19.10 -1.05
CA ILE A 8 3.53 17.63 -1.14
C ILE A 8 4.79 16.96 -0.62
N LEU A 9 5.97 17.46 -0.98
CA LEU A 9 7.24 16.93 -0.49
C LEU A 9 7.36 17.10 1.04
N ALA A 10 6.99 18.28 1.57
CA ALA A 10 7.02 18.54 3.00
C ALA A 10 6.06 17.61 3.77
N ILE A 11 4.82 17.45 3.29
CA ILE A 11 3.83 16.55 3.91
C ILE A 11 4.26 15.09 3.77
N SER A 12 4.88 14.71 2.66
CA SER A 12 5.43 13.35 2.48
C SER A 12 6.53 13.07 3.50
N ALA A 13 7.49 13.99 3.68
CA ALA A 13 8.53 13.87 4.70
C ALA A 13 7.93 13.78 6.11
N LEU A 14 6.90 14.57 6.41
CA LEU A 14 6.19 14.51 7.68
C LEU A 14 5.50 13.15 7.89
N THR A 15 4.78 12.67 6.88
CA THR A 15 3.91 11.48 6.97
C THR A 15 4.71 10.17 6.97
N ILE A 16 5.78 10.12 6.17
CA ILE A 16 6.57 8.89 5.95
C ILE A 16 7.73 8.79 6.95
N VAL A 17 8.30 9.92 7.38
CA VAL A 17 9.52 9.93 8.19
C VAL A 17 9.25 10.50 9.58
N ALA A 18 8.89 11.77 9.69
CA ALA A 18 8.89 12.45 10.98
C ALA A 18 7.81 11.93 11.93
N ALA A 19 6.58 11.71 11.46
CA ALA A 19 5.49 11.23 12.29
C ALA A 19 5.70 9.77 12.76
N PRO A 20 6.09 8.81 11.91
CA PRO A 20 6.43 7.46 12.37
C PRO A 20 7.59 7.44 13.37
N LEU A 21 8.64 8.25 13.16
CA LEU A 21 9.74 8.37 14.11
C LEU A 21 9.27 8.94 15.46
N ALA A 22 8.47 10.00 15.45
CA ALA A 22 7.92 10.60 16.67
C ALA A 22 7.04 9.59 17.43
N LEU A 23 6.20 8.84 16.73
CA LEU A 23 5.38 7.78 17.32
C LEU A 23 6.23 6.64 17.88
N GLY A 24 7.28 6.21 17.17
CA GLY A 24 8.23 5.20 17.63
C GLY A 24 8.97 5.63 18.90
N MET A 25 9.44 6.88 18.94
CA MET A 25 10.07 7.46 20.13
C MET A 25 9.10 7.55 21.32
N ALA A 26 7.87 8.03 21.09
CA ALA A 26 6.84 8.08 22.13
C ALA A 26 6.48 6.69 22.66
N GLY A 27 6.43 5.68 21.78
CA GLY A 27 6.23 4.28 22.12
C GLY A 27 7.38 3.73 22.97
N ALA A 28 8.64 3.98 22.59
CA ALA A 28 9.81 3.55 23.33
C ALA A 28 9.88 4.17 24.74
N VAL A 29 9.57 5.46 24.87
CA VAL A 29 9.51 6.15 26.17
C VAL A 29 8.40 5.57 27.05
N SER A 30 7.24 5.27 26.47
CA SER A 30 6.11 4.68 27.18
C SER A 30 6.38 3.22 27.61
N ALA A 31 7.05 2.44 26.77
CA ALA A 31 7.44 1.06 27.08
C ALA A 31 8.47 0.99 28.22
N ARG A 32 9.44 1.92 28.28
CA ARG A 32 10.41 2.01 29.39
C ARG A 32 9.75 2.28 30.75
N ARG A 33 8.57 2.93 30.76
CA ARG A 33 7.81 3.21 31.99
C ARG A 33 7.00 1.99 32.47
N ALA A 34 6.78 1.00 31.62
CA ALA A 34 6.13 -0.25 31.96
C ALA A 34 7.21 -1.32 32.24
N HIS A 35 7.69 -1.39 33.47
CA HIS A 35 8.51 -2.53 33.92
C HIS A 35 7.63 -3.80 33.93
N GLY A 36 7.97 -4.77 33.09
CA GLY A 36 7.34 -6.08 33.05
C GLY A 36 8.22 -7.04 32.25
N ASP A 37 8.38 -8.26 32.76
CA ASP A 37 9.31 -9.29 32.27
C ASP A 37 9.32 -9.41 30.75
N HIS A 38 10.54 -9.41 30.21
CA HIS A 38 10.80 -9.66 28.79
C HIS A 38 10.33 -11.08 28.42
N ALA A 39 9.09 -11.22 27.99
CA ALA A 39 8.69 -12.34 27.18
C ALA A 39 9.48 -12.25 25.86
N ALA A 40 10.49 -13.11 25.74
CA ALA A 40 11.26 -13.28 24.52
C ALA A 40 10.31 -13.40 23.32
N ILE A 41 10.67 -12.75 22.22
CA ILE A 41 10.01 -12.84 20.92
C ILE A 41 10.14 -14.29 20.44
N ALA A 42 9.30 -15.18 20.98
CA ALA A 42 9.08 -16.53 20.48
C ALA A 42 7.86 -16.51 19.57
N GLY A 43 7.78 -15.52 18.67
CA GLY A 43 7.02 -15.69 17.45
C GLY A 43 7.74 -16.77 16.65
N SER A 44 7.17 -17.99 16.59
CA SER A 44 7.85 -19.13 15.98
C SER A 44 8.44 -18.72 14.63
N TRP A 45 9.72 -19.02 14.36
CA TRP A 45 10.36 -18.71 13.08
C TRP A 45 9.53 -19.16 11.86
N ARG A 46 8.68 -20.18 12.07
CA ARG A 46 7.70 -20.68 11.10
C ARG A 46 6.65 -19.63 10.71
N LEU A 47 6.15 -18.85 11.67
CA LEU A 47 5.23 -17.73 11.42
C LEU A 47 5.92 -16.64 10.61
N MET A 48 7.12 -16.22 11.03
CA MET A 48 7.94 -15.25 10.29
C MET A 48 8.24 -15.70 8.87
N ALA A 49 8.62 -16.97 8.68
CA ALA A 49 8.85 -17.54 7.36
C ALA A 49 7.57 -17.57 6.52
N ALA A 50 6.45 -18.02 7.09
CA ALA A 50 5.16 -18.04 6.40
C ALA A 50 4.69 -16.63 6.00
N SER A 51 4.84 -15.66 6.89
CA SER A 51 4.52 -14.26 6.62
C SER A 51 5.40 -13.67 5.54
N THR A 52 6.71 -13.91 5.60
CA THR A 52 7.65 -13.48 4.56
C THR A 52 7.28 -14.06 3.20
N LEU A 53 7.01 -15.37 3.13
CA LEU A 53 6.60 -16.03 1.88
C LEU A 53 5.27 -15.48 1.36
N LEU A 54 4.28 -15.27 2.23
CA LEU A 54 3.00 -14.70 1.84
C LEU A 54 3.09 -13.23 1.45
N TYR A 55 3.98 -12.45 2.07
CA TYR A 55 4.30 -11.09 1.67
C TYR A 55 4.92 -11.07 0.28
N VAL A 56 5.95 -11.89 0.03
CA VAL A 56 6.59 -11.99 -1.30
C VAL A 56 5.56 -12.40 -2.35
N LEU A 57 4.72 -13.39 -2.06
CA LEU A 57 3.65 -13.81 -2.96
C LEU A 57 2.65 -12.66 -3.20
N ALA A 58 2.16 -12.01 -2.15
CA ALA A 58 1.19 -10.92 -2.27
C ALA A 58 1.75 -9.72 -3.03
N PHE A 59 3.02 -9.38 -2.81
CA PHE A 59 3.73 -8.34 -3.55
C PHE A 59 3.77 -8.69 -5.05
N ASN A 60 4.21 -9.89 -5.41
CA ASN A 60 4.30 -10.32 -6.80
C ASN A 60 2.92 -10.41 -7.47
N LEU A 61 1.90 -10.90 -6.76
CA LEU A 61 0.53 -10.93 -7.29
C LEU A 61 -0.03 -9.53 -7.50
N THR A 62 0.18 -8.63 -6.54
CA THR A 62 -0.25 -7.23 -6.63
C THR A 62 0.43 -6.52 -7.79
N PHE A 63 1.74 -6.72 -7.94
CA PHE A 63 2.51 -6.21 -9.06
C PHE A 63 2.02 -6.78 -10.40
N PHE A 64 1.80 -8.08 -10.48
CA PHE A 64 1.26 -8.73 -11.67
C PHE A 64 -0.13 -8.17 -12.05
N ILE A 65 -1.02 -7.98 -11.07
CA ILE A 65 -2.33 -7.35 -11.28
C ILE A 65 -2.15 -5.93 -11.85
N GLN A 66 -1.24 -5.15 -11.30
CA GLN A 66 -0.95 -3.80 -11.80
C GLN A 66 -0.58 -3.83 -13.28
N GLU A 67 0.47 -4.58 -13.66
CA GLU A 67 0.97 -4.63 -15.03
C GLU A 67 -0.07 -5.22 -15.99
N LEU A 68 -0.80 -6.26 -15.56
CA LEU A 68 -1.88 -6.84 -16.35
C LEU A 68 -2.95 -5.80 -16.70
N PHE A 69 -3.35 -4.97 -15.73
CA PHE A 69 -4.37 -3.94 -15.94
C PHE A 69 -3.84 -2.70 -16.68
N LEU A 70 -2.53 -2.51 -16.76
CA LEU A 70 -1.93 -1.51 -17.67
C LEU A 70 -2.02 -1.98 -19.13
N VAL A 71 -1.93 -3.29 -19.38
CA VAL A 71 -1.86 -3.87 -20.72
C VAL A 71 -3.24 -4.25 -21.28
N LEU A 72 -4.10 -4.87 -20.47
CA LEU A 72 -5.38 -5.42 -20.92
C LEU A 72 -6.28 -4.40 -21.65
N PRO A 73 -6.59 -3.20 -21.11
CA PRO A 73 -7.41 -2.23 -21.82
C PRO A 73 -6.74 -1.72 -23.11
N LYS A 74 -5.41 -1.63 -23.13
CA LYS A 74 -4.65 -1.26 -24.34
C LYS A 74 -4.80 -2.35 -25.41
N ALA A 75 -4.75 -3.64 -25.04
CA ALA A 75 -4.88 -4.76 -25.97
C ALA A 75 -6.28 -4.84 -26.59
N LEU A 76 -7.30 -4.37 -25.87
CA LEU A 76 -8.69 -4.32 -26.33
C LEU A 76 -9.02 -3.05 -27.13
N THR A 77 -8.05 -2.16 -27.34
CA THR A 77 -8.27 -0.87 -27.99
C THR A 77 -7.68 -0.86 -29.40
N PRO A 78 -8.49 -0.62 -30.45
CA PRO A 78 -7.99 -0.53 -31.82
C PRO A 78 -6.87 0.51 -31.95
N GLY A 79 -5.81 0.12 -32.67
CA GLY A 79 -4.64 0.96 -32.90
C GLY A 79 -3.60 0.95 -31.79
N LEU A 80 -3.76 0.13 -30.75
CA LEU A 80 -2.73 -0.12 -29.73
C LEU A 80 -2.25 -1.57 -29.77
N ARG A 81 -0.96 -1.78 -29.53
CA ARG A 81 -0.32 -3.10 -29.40
C ARG A 81 0.56 -3.11 -28.16
N PRO A 82 0.04 -3.47 -26.99
CA PRO A 82 0.85 -3.51 -25.79
C PRO A 82 1.69 -4.79 -25.73
N THR A 83 2.84 -4.71 -25.08
CA THR A 83 3.71 -5.84 -24.77
C THR A 83 3.93 -5.86 -23.26
N LEU A 84 3.63 -7.01 -22.65
CA LEU A 84 3.90 -7.28 -21.25
C LEU A 84 5.20 -8.09 -21.15
N TYR A 85 6.13 -7.63 -20.33
CA TYR A 85 7.36 -8.36 -19.97
C TYR A 85 7.54 -8.34 -18.46
N HIS A 86 8.43 -9.17 -17.94
CA HIS A 86 8.55 -9.52 -16.51
C HIS A 86 8.00 -8.48 -15.52
N ASN A 87 8.61 -7.30 -15.45
CA ASN A 87 8.25 -6.25 -14.50
C ASN A 87 7.94 -4.90 -15.14
N ASN A 88 7.47 -4.89 -16.38
CA ASN A 88 7.17 -3.65 -17.06
C ASN A 88 6.31 -3.92 -18.31
N HIS A 89 5.85 -2.85 -18.94
CA HIS A 89 5.11 -2.92 -20.16
C HIS A 89 5.53 -1.80 -21.11
N SER A 90 5.32 -2.02 -22.40
CA SER A 90 5.34 -0.97 -23.42
C SER A 90 4.17 -1.13 -24.35
N TRP A 91 3.98 -0.19 -25.27
CA TRP A 91 3.01 -0.32 -26.34
C TRP A 91 3.48 0.39 -27.59
N GLU A 92 3.00 -0.09 -28.73
CA GLU A 92 3.07 0.61 -30.01
C GLU A 92 1.69 1.18 -30.37
N GLY A 93 1.69 2.24 -31.17
CA GLY A 93 0.50 2.88 -31.69
C GLY A 93 0.16 4.23 -31.04
N THR A 94 -0.69 4.99 -31.72
CA THR A 94 -1.04 6.38 -31.40
C THR A 94 -2.53 6.51 -31.12
N ASN A 95 -2.98 5.95 -29.99
CA ASN A 95 -4.34 6.16 -29.49
C ASN A 95 -4.29 6.99 -28.21
N PRO A 96 -5.03 8.12 -28.11
CA PRO A 96 -5.00 8.97 -26.91
C PRO A 96 -5.43 8.23 -25.63
N LEU A 97 -6.28 7.19 -25.75
CA LEU A 97 -6.70 6.36 -24.61
C LEU A 97 -5.53 5.64 -23.92
N ALA A 98 -4.38 5.49 -24.59
CA ALA A 98 -3.19 4.93 -23.98
C ALA A 98 -2.82 5.67 -22.69
N GLY A 99 -2.94 7.01 -22.66
CA GLY A 99 -2.68 7.81 -21.46
C GLY A 99 -3.67 7.53 -20.32
N LEU A 100 -4.97 7.38 -20.62
CA LEU A 100 -5.99 7.00 -19.64
C LEU A 100 -5.69 5.63 -19.02
N PHE A 101 -5.35 4.66 -19.86
CA PHE A 101 -5.05 3.28 -19.47
C PHE A 101 -3.73 3.11 -18.72
N GLN A 102 -3.00 4.18 -18.46
CA GLN A 102 -1.90 4.14 -17.50
C GLN A 102 -2.40 4.23 -16.05
N GLY A 103 -3.59 4.77 -15.81
CA GLY A 103 -4.17 4.82 -14.47
C GLY A 103 -4.79 3.50 -14.00
N THR A 104 -5.05 2.56 -14.92
CA THR A 104 -5.80 1.33 -14.61
C THR A 104 -5.03 0.35 -13.75
N GLY A 105 -3.70 0.31 -13.85
CA GLY A 105 -2.85 -0.47 -12.95
C GLY A 105 -3.02 -0.06 -11.49
N ALA A 106 -2.80 1.23 -11.19
CA ALA A 106 -2.98 1.78 -9.85
C ALA A 106 -4.41 1.54 -9.31
N LEU A 107 -5.42 1.72 -10.16
CA LEU A 107 -6.82 1.52 -9.79
C LEU A 107 -7.12 0.05 -9.44
N ALA A 108 -6.66 -0.90 -10.26
CA ALA A 108 -6.86 -2.33 -10.01
C ALA A 108 -6.16 -2.78 -8.72
N THR A 109 -4.91 -2.35 -8.53
CA THR A 109 -4.11 -2.59 -7.32
C THR A 109 -4.83 -2.07 -6.06
N LEU A 110 -5.34 -0.84 -6.10
CA LEU A 110 -6.11 -0.27 -4.99
C LEU A 110 -7.42 -1.04 -4.74
N ALA A 111 -8.16 -1.37 -5.80
CA ALA A 111 -9.43 -2.08 -5.70
C ALA A 111 -9.26 -3.47 -5.06
N VAL A 112 -8.22 -4.22 -5.45
CA VAL A 112 -7.87 -5.51 -4.84
C VAL A 112 -7.46 -5.31 -3.38
N GLY A 113 -6.60 -4.33 -3.09
CA GLY A 113 -6.17 -4.03 -1.73
C GLY A 113 -7.35 -3.72 -0.79
N LEU A 114 -8.25 -2.84 -1.21
CA LEU A 114 -9.46 -2.49 -0.46
C LEU A 114 -10.42 -3.66 -0.32
N SER A 115 -10.55 -4.51 -1.35
CA SER A 115 -11.39 -5.72 -1.30
C SER A 115 -10.85 -6.72 -0.27
N CYS A 116 -9.53 -6.94 -0.25
CA CYS A 116 -8.89 -7.79 0.76
C CYS A 116 -9.03 -7.20 2.17
N LEU A 117 -8.88 -5.89 2.34
CA LEU A 117 -9.06 -5.21 3.62
C LEU A 117 -10.51 -5.36 4.11
N TRP A 118 -11.48 -5.18 3.22
CA TRP A 118 -12.89 -5.36 3.52
C TRP A 118 -13.20 -6.81 3.92
N LEU A 119 -12.68 -7.80 3.17
CA LEU A 119 -12.82 -9.21 3.50
C LEU A 119 -12.24 -9.53 4.88
N LEU A 120 -11.05 -9.00 5.18
CA LEU A 120 -10.35 -9.19 6.45
C LEU A 120 -11.14 -8.66 7.65
N ARG A 121 -11.97 -7.63 7.45
CA ARG A 121 -12.84 -7.03 8.47
C ARG A 121 -14.16 -7.77 8.68
N ARG A 122 -14.53 -8.70 7.79
CA ARG A 122 -15.78 -9.46 7.93
C ARG A 122 -15.65 -10.52 9.03
N PRO A 123 -16.65 -10.64 9.93
CA PRO A 123 -16.70 -11.71 10.93
C PRO A 123 -16.93 -13.04 10.20
N ARG A 124 -15.84 -13.75 9.91
CA ARG A 124 -15.87 -15.07 9.29
C ARG A 124 -14.68 -15.85 9.81
N GLU A 125 -14.92 -17.08 10.24
CA GLU A 125 -13.85 -18.01 10.60
C GLU A 125 -13.00 -18.28 9.36
N ARG A 126 -11.72 -17.94 9.47
CA ARG A 126 -10.71 -18.12 8.42
C ARG A 126 -9.46 -18.67 9.07
N SER A 127 -8.76 -19.55 8.36
CA SER A 127 -7.44 -20.00 8.81
C SER A 127 -6.47 -18.81 8.94
N ASP A 128 -5.50 -18.93 9.84
CA ASP A 128 -4.51 -17.87 10.04
C ASP A 128 -3.70 -17.59 8.77
N GLY A 129 -3.41 -18.62 7.96
CA GLY A 129 -2.78 -18.46 6.65
C GLY A 129 -3.62 -17.59 5.70
N THR A 130 -4.94 -17.79 5.65
CA THR A 130 -5.83 -16.95 4.83
C THR A 130 -5.87 -15.51 5.32
N ARG A 131 -5.92 -15.31 6.64
CA ARG A 131 -5.94 -13.98 7.26
C ARG A 131 -4.64 -13.23 6.99
N LEU A 132 -3.51 -13.94 7.09
CA LEU A 132 -2.17 -13.42 6.81
C LEU A 132 -2.01 -13.08 5.31
N PHE A 133 -2.47 -13.94 4.41
CA PHE A 133 -2.48 -13.66 2.99
C PHE A 133 -3.35 -12.43 2.64
N LEU A 134 -4.58 -12.35 3.17
CA LEU A 134 -5.45 -11.19 2.98
C LEU A 134 -4.85 -9.91 3.56
N HIS A 135 -4.15 -10.01 4.70
CA HIS A 135 -3.42 -8.89 5.29
C HIS A 135 -2.36 -8.37 4.32
N TRP A 136 -1.52 -9.24 3.77
CA TRP A 136 -0.47 -8.85 2.84
C TRP A 136 -1.01 -8.35 1.50
N MET A 137 -2.03 -8.99 0.92
CA MET A 137 -2.69 -8.48 -0.30
C MET A 137 -3.31 -7.10 -0.09
N ALA A 138 -3.96 -6.87 1.06
CA ALA A 138 -4.51 -5.57 1.41
C ALA A 138 -3.42 -4.51 1.59
N TYR A 139 -2.33 -4.86 2.28
CA TYR A 139 -1.19 -3.99 2.51
C TYR A 139 -0.51 -3.62 1.19
N CYS A 140 -0.05 -4.61 0.41
CA CYS A 140 0.59 -4.39 -0.89
C CYS A 140 -0.34 -3.59 -1.82
N GLY A 141 -1.61 -3.96 -1.95
CA GLY A 141 -2.55 -3.27 -2.83
C GLY A 141 -2.73 -1.78 -2.48
N CYS A 142 -2.92 -1.45 -1.20
CA CYS A 142 -3.08 -0.04 -0.82
C CYS A 142 -1.76 0.74 -0.91
N PHE A 143 -0.66 0.18 -0.40
CA PHE A 143 0.62 0.88 -0.27
C PHE A 143 1.51 0.83 -1.52
N MET A 144 1.16 0.06 -2.55
CA MET A 144 1.73 0.20 -3.89
C MET A 144 0.94 1.20 -4.74
N ALA A 145 -0.38 1.26 -4.61
CA ALA A 145 -1.22 2.16 -5.42
C ALA A 145 -1.23 3.62 -4.94
N LEU A 146 -1.39 3.87 -3.63
CA LEU A 146 -1.50 5.24 -3.11
C LEU A 146 -0.25 6.10 -3.40
N PRO A 147 0.99 5.61 -3.26
CA PRO A 147 2.17 6.39 -3.62
C PRO A 147 2.20 6.76 -5.11
N GLN A 148 1.63 5.95 -6.00
CA GLN A 148 1.55 6.29 -7.43
C GLN A 148 0.67 7.51 -7.68
N VAL A 149 -0.37 7.74 -6.86
CA VAL A 149 -1.18 8.98 -6.94
C VAL A 149 -0.35 10.19 -6.51
N VAL A 150 0.46 10.05 -5.45
CA VAL A 150 1.39 11.11 -5.01
C VAL A 150 2.42 11.40 -6.09
N ILE A 151 3.03 10.38 -6.68
CA ILE A 151 4.00 10.52 -7.78
C ILE A 151 3.31 11.15 -9.01
N GLY A 152 2.11 10.71 -9.37
CA GLY A 152 1.32 11.25 -10.47
C GLY A 152 0.96 12.73 -10.31
N SER A 153 0.79 13.19 -9.07
CA SER A 153 0.57 14.61 -8.79
C SER A 153 1.79 15.49 -9.07
N LEU A 154 2.99 14.90 -9.02
CA LEU A 154 4.28 15.59 -9.20
C LEU A 154 4.90 15.36 -10.58
N SER A 155 4.67 14.19 -11.18
CA SER A 155 5.32 13.73 -12.41
C SER A 155 4.28 13.34 -13.47
N PRO A 156 4.03 14.20 -14.47
CA PRO A 156 3.13 13.89 -15.58
C PRO A 156 3.55 12.66 -16.40
N GLY A 157 4.84 12.31 -16.38
CA GLY A 157 5.38 11.15 -17.11
C GLY A 157 5.23 9.81 -16.38
N SER A 158 4.76 9.82 -15.13
CA SER A 158 4.39 8.58 -14.43
C SER A 158 3.04 8.04 -14.92
N ASP A 159 2.76 6.78 -14.65
CA ASP A 159 1.53 6.11 -15.12
C ASP A 159 0.25 6.87 -14.71
N VAL A 160 0.12 7.16 -13.41
CA VAL A 160 -1.02 7.93 -12.90
C VAL A 160 -0.97 9.39 -13.38
N GLY A 161 0.23 9.97 -13.57
CA GLY A 161 0.39 11.31 -14.12
C GLY A 161 -0.11 11.44 -15.56
N MET A 162 0.12 10.42 -16.39
CA MET A 162 -0.40 10.35 -17.75
C MET A 162 -1.93 10.27 -17.75
N ALA A 163 -2.51 9.47 -16.86
CA ALA A 163 -3.96 9.37 -16.71
C ALA A 163 -4.60 10.68 -16.21
N MET A 164 -3.99 11.34 -15.22
CA MET A 164 -4.42 12.67 -14.76
C MET A 164 -4.36 13.70 -15.88
N SER A 165 -3.33 13.65 -16.72
CA SER A 165 -3.17 14.55 -17.87
C SER A 165 -4.25 14.29 -18.93
N TYR A 166 -4.55 13.01 -19.21
CA TYR A 166 -5.65 12.62 -20.09
C TYR A 166 -7.01 13.13 -19.59
N LEU A 167 -7.26 13.05 -18.27
CA LEU A 167 -8.48 13.55 -17.64
C LEU A 167 -8.50 15.07 -17.46
N HIS A 168 -7.51 15.78 -18.01
CA HIS A 168 -7.38 17.25 -17.91
C HIS A 168 -7.35 17.77 -16.47
N PHE A 169 -6.74 17.03 -15.54
CA PHE A 169 -6.57 17.51 -14.17
C PHE A 169 -5.63 18.73 -14.15
N GLY A 170 -6.19 19.89 -13.79
CA GLY A 170 -5.40 21.09 -13.47
C GLY A 170 -4.45 20.87 -12.29
N GLU A 171 -3.53 21.81 -12.07
CA GLU A 171 -2.55 21.75 -10.97
C GLU A 171 -3.22 21.55 -9.61
N THR A 172 -4.28 22.28 -9.31
CA THR A 172 -5.03 22.16 -8.04
C THR A 172 -5.62 20.76 -7.85
N ALA A 173 -6.20 20.16 -8.89
CA ALA A 173 -6.80 18.83 -8.81
C ALA A 173 -5.72 17.75 -8.59
N ARG A 174 -4.58 17.86 -9.27
CA ARG A 174 -3.44 16.95 -9.08
C ARG A 174 -2.89 17.04 -7.66
N ILE A 175 -2.65 18.26 -7.15
CA ILE A 175 -2.18 18.47 -5.78
C ILE A 175 -3.19 17.92 -4.77
N GLY A 176 -4.47 18.22 -4.95
CA GLY A 176 -5.54 17.72 -4.08
C GLY A 176 -5.57 16.20 -4.03
N ALA A 177 -5.42 15.52 -5.17
CA ALA A 177 -5.33 14.06 -5.23
C ALA A 177 -4.09 13.50 -4.50
N GLY A 178 -2.93 14.13 -4.67
CA GLY A 178 -1.70 13.75 -3.96
C GLY A 178 -1.82 13.90 -2.44
N LEU A 179 -2.37 15.03 -1.98
CA LEU A 179 -2.63 15.28 -0.55
C LEU A 179 -3.65 14.31 0.03
N LEU A 180 -4.72 14.03 -0.71
CA LEU A 180 -5.73 13.04 -0.31
C LEU A 180 -5.10 11.65 -0.17
N ALA A 181 -4.27 11.22 -1.13
CA ALA A 181 -3.57 9.95 -1.06
C ALA A 181 -2.64 9.87 0.15
N LEU A 182 -1.87 10.93 0.43
CA LEU A 182 -1.02 11.02 1.62
C LEU A 182 -1.82 10.94 2.92
N GLY A 183 -2.98 11.59 2.99
CA GLY A 183 -3.87 11.53 4.15
C GLY A 183 -4.54 10.16 4.33
N LEU A 184 -4.84 9.46 3.23
CA LEU A 184 -5.45 8.13 3.27
C LEU A 184 -4.48 7.04 3.73
N MET A 185 -3.19 7.15 3.43
CA MET A 185 -2.16 6.17 3.85
C MET A 185 -2.21 5.86 5.36
N PRO A 186 -2.11 6.84 6.29
CA PRO A 186 -2.19 6.57 7.72
C PRO A 186 -3.59 6.10 8.14
N VAL A 187 -4.66 6.61 7.54
CA VAL A 187 -6.04 6.18 7.85
C VAL A 187 -6.22 4.70 7.54
N ILE A 188 -5.69 4.24 6.40
CA ILE A 188 -5.69 2.84 5.97
C ILE A 188 -4.77 2.01 6.87
N ALA A 189 -3.56 2.50 7.19
CA ALA A 189 -2.64 1.84 8.11
C ALA A 189 -3.31 1.54 9.47
N LEU A 190 -4.08 2.49 10.00
CA LEU A 190 -4.82 2.30 11.26
C LEU A 190 -5.87 1.17 11.18
N GLN A 191 -6.41 0.87 10.00
CA GLN A 191 -7.36 -0.24 9.83
C GLN A 191 -6.69 -1.61 10.00
N PHE A 192 -5.38 -1.71 9.78
CA PHE A 192 -4.63 -2.96 9.92
C PHE A 192 -4.33 -3.34 11.37
N ARG A 193 -4.48 -2.41 12.33
CA ARG A 193 -4.14 -2.64 13.74
C ARG A 193 -4.87 -3.84 14.35
N ARG A 194 -6.20 -3.89 14.20
CA ARG A 194 -7.00 -4.98 14.78
C ARG A 194 -6.72 -6.32 14.08
N PRO A 195 -6.73 -6.40 12.74
CA PRO A 195 -6.38 -7.65 12.04
C PRO A 195 -4.99 -8.17 12.37
N ALA A 196 -3.98 -7.29 12.46
CA ALA A 196 -2.61 -7.67 12.79
C ALA A 196 -2.53 -8.29 14.20
N LEU A 197 -3.06 -7.61 15.22
CA LEU A 197 -3.03 -8.12 16.60
C LEU A 197 -3.79 -9.44 16.74
N ALA A 198 -4.84 -9.65 15.95
CA ALA A 198 -5.61 -10.88 15.99
C ALA A 198 -4.89 -12.09 15.35
N LEU A 199 -3.70 -11.91 14.75
CA LEU A 199 -2.81 -12.99 14.29
C LEU A 199 -1.83 -13.46 15.39
N ALA A 200 -1.79 -12.77 16.54
CA ALA A 200 -0.94 -13.17 17.65
C ALA A 200 -1.41 -14.52 18.22
N HIS A 201 -0.52 -15.50 18.25
CA HIS A 201 -0.80 -16.87 18.72
C HIS A 201 -1.02 -16.96 20.25
N GLY A 202 -0.62 -15.94 21.01
CA GLY A 202 -0.77 -15.92 22.47
C GLY A 202 -1.05 -14.52 23.00
N ARG A 203 -1.95 -14.41 23.98
CA ARG A 203 -2.35 -13.12 24.59
C ARG A 203 -1.17 -12.38 25.22
N GLY A 204 -0.24 -13.10 25.85
CA GLY A 204 0.98 -12.53 26.45
C GLY A 204 1.87 -11.76 25.46
N HIS A 205 1.81 -12.06 24.15
CA HIS A 205 2.59 -11.35 23.13
C HIS A 205 2.02 -9.96 22.78
N ILE A 206 0.81 -9.63 23.24
CA ILE A 206 0.11 -8.38 22.91
C ILE A 206 -0.59 -7.73 24.12
N GLU A 207 -0.38 -8.24 25.33
CA GLU A 207 -1.07 -7.77 26.54
C GLU A 207 -0.67 -6.35 26.93
N GLY A 208 0.63 -6.01 26.83
CA GLY A 208 1.17 -4.69 27.13
C GLY A 208 1.42 -3.79 25.92
N PRO A 209 1.47 -2.45 26.08
CA PRO A 209 1.88 -1.52 25.01
C PRO A 209 3.26 -1.84 24.43
N GLY A 210 4.23 -2.22 25.27
CA GLY A 210 5.57 -2.64 24.84
C GLY A 210 5.56 -3.97 24.08
N ALA A 211 4.80 -4.96 24.53
CA ALA A 211 4.67 -6.24 23.83
C ALA A 211 4.10 -6.04 22.40
N ARG A 212 3.13 -5.15 22.24
CA ARG A 212 2.56 -4.79 20.93
C ARG A 212 3.56 -4.08 20.00
N THR A 213 4.52 -3.32 20.53
CA THR A 213 5.56 -2.69 19.71
C THR A 213 6.63 -3.67 19.22
N HIS A 214 6.75 -4.83 19.87
CA HIS A 214 7.69 -5.89 19.48
C HIS A 214 7.02 -7.03 18.71
N PHE A 215 5.71 -6.97 18.49
CA PHE A 215 4.98 -7.97 17.74
C PHE A 215 5.34 -7.91 16.26
N ALA A 216 5.98 -8.97 15.77
CA ALA A 216 6.24 -9.24 14.37
C ALA A 216 5.66 -10.61 14.02
N PHE A 217 5.11 -10.73 12.81
CA PHE A 217 4.60 -11.99 12.27
C PHE A 217 5.09 -12.18 10.87
#